data_AF-A0A1T5EZD5-F1
#
_entry.id   AF-A0A1T5EZD5-F1
#
_cell.length_a   1.000
_cell.length_b   1.000
_cell.length_c   1.000
_cell.angle_alpha   90.00
_cell.angle_beta   90.00
_cell.angle_gamma   90.00
#
_symmetry.space_group_name_H-M   'P 1'
#
loop_
_entity.id
_entity.type
_entity.pdbx_description
1 polymer ?
#
loop_
_entity_poly.entity_id
_entity_poly.type
_entity_poly.pdbx_seq_one_letter_code
_entity_poly.pdbx_strand_id
1 'polypeptide(L)'
;MRNKKKLLIEQLDQKLANFKDAGMVLVPQKGWVNTIRTTLNMTRDQLGTKLDLTQGAIQKIEEREATGQITLNKLKGVGNALNMKFVYGFIPKDGTIESLINLKAEKLARKIVLRTNQNMKLEDQGIGDEKITRTIKELADEIKREMRKSLWD
;
A
#
# COMPACT_ATOMS: atom_id res chain seq x y z
N MET A 1 26.18 -14.80 5.49
CA MET A 1 25.66 -13.69 6.33
C MET A 1 24.19 -13.48 6.00
N ARG A 2 23.28 -13.58 6.98
CA ARG A 2 21.83 -13.34 6.78
C ARG A 2 21.66 -11.94 6.19
N ASN A 3 21.05 -11.84 5.00
CA ASN A 3 20.91 -10.60 4.25
C ASN A 3 20.09 -9.58 5.07
N LYS A 4 20.73 -8.51 5.56
CA LYS A 4 20.13 -7.49 6.45
C LYS A 4 18.81 -6.94 5.90
N LYS A 5 18.66 -6.85 4.58
CA LYS A 5 17.43 -6.41 3.92
C LYS A 5 16.27 -7.37 4.11
N LYS A 6 16.52 -8.68 4.07
CA LYS A 6 15.48 -9.71 4.25
C LYS A 6 14.86 -9.60 5.65
N LEU A 7 15.69 -9.40 6.67
CA LEU A 7 15.21 -9.19 8.04
C LEU A 7 14.35 -7.93 8.17
N LEU A 8 14.71 -6.84 7.49
CA LEU A 8 13.90 -5.61 7.49
C LEU A 8 12.54 -5.81 6.82
N ILE A 9 12.47 -6.61 5.76
CA ILE A 9 11.21 -6.97 5.09
C ILE A 9 10.34 -7.80 6.03
N GLU A 10 10.89 -8.84 6.65
CA GLU A 10 10.17 -9.69 7.62
C GLU A 10 9.63 -8.85 8.79
N GLN A 11 10.43 -7.93 9.33
CA GLN A 11 9.99 -7.02 10.41
C GLN A 11 8.90 -6.05 9.94
N LEU A 12 8.97 -5.58 8.70
CA LEU A 12 7.92 -4.73 8.14
C LEU A 12 6.62 -5.51 7.98
N ASP A 13 6.68 -6.72 7.43
CA ASP A 13 5.51 -7.59 7.26
C ASP A 13 4.83 -7.89 8.60
N GLN A 14 5.62 -8.16 9.66
CA GLN A 14 5.08 -8.32 11.01
C GLN A 14 4.34 -7.08 11.51
N LYS A 15 4.84 -5.87 11.23
CA LYS A 15 4.16 -4.63 11.63
C LYS A 15 2.88 -4.39 10.83
N LEU A 16 2.91 -4.69 9.53
CA LEU A 16 1.76 -4.51 8.63
C LEU A 16 0.65 -5.54 8.89
N ALA A 17 0.97 -6.70 9.45
CA ALA A 17 0.00 -7.72 9.81
C ALA A 17 -1.12 -7.18 10.72
N ASN A 18 -0.78 -6.26 11.65
CA ASN A 18 -1.75 -5.63 12.55
C ASN A 18 -2.77 -4.73 11.83
N PHE A 19 -2.47 -4.28 10.61
CA PHE A 19 -3.37 -3.46 9.81
C PHE A 19 -4.28 -4.28 8.91
N LYS A 20 -4.06 -5.61 8.78
CA LYS A 20 -4.78 -6.45 7.84
C LYS A 20 -6.30 -6.41 8.06
N ASP A 21 -6.73 -6.50 9.31
CA ASP A 21 -8.15 -6.45 9.67
C ASP A 21 -8.74 -5.05 9.44
N ALA A 22 -7.96 -3.99 9.70
CA ALA A 22 -8.36 -2.62 9.41
C ALA A 22 -8.61 -2.38 7.92
N GLY A 23 -7.92 -3.12 7.03
CA GLY A 23 -8.14 -3.07 5.59
C GLY A 23 -9.45 -3.68 5.11
N MET A 24 -10.09 -4.52 5.93
CA MET A 24 -11.40 -5.11 5.61
C MET A 24 -12.56 -4.18 5.96
N VAL A 25 -12.29 -3.12 6.73
CA VAL A 25 -13.31 -2.17 7.16
C VAL A 25 -13.75 -1.31 5.98
N LEU A 26 -15.03 -1.38 5.64
CA LEU A 26 -15.64 -0.51 4.64
C LEU A 26 -15.76 0.90 5.20
N VAL A 27 -15.13 1.86 4.51
CA VAL A 27 -15.24 3.27 4.87
C VAL A 27 -16.67 3.75 4.58
N PRO A 28 -17.36 4.40 5.55
CA PRO A 28 -18.69 4.95 5.32
C PRO A 28 -18.72 5.94 4.14
N GLN A 29 -19.81 5.98 3.37
CA GLN A 29 -19.94 6.86 2.20
C GLN A 29 -19.72 8.35 2.51
N LYS A 30 -20.12 8.79 3.71
CA LYS A 30 -19.95 10.18 4.17
C LYS A 30 -18.65 10.41 4.97
N GLY A 31 -17.76 9.43 5.01
CA GLY A 31 -16.53 9.47 5.81
C GLY A 31 -16.75 9.11 7.28
N TRP A 32 -15.65 8.90 8.01
CA TRP A 32 -15.65 8.59 9.43
C TRP A 32 -16.06 9.80 10.27
N VAL A 33 -15.64 11.01 9.90
CA VAL A 33 -15.94 12.22 10.66
C VAL A 33 -17.44 12.47 10.74
N ASN A 34 -18.14 12.41 9.60
CA ASN A 34 -19.60 12.60 9.57
C ASN A 34 -20.30 11.50 10.38
N THR A 35 -19.94 10.24 10.14
CA THR A 35 -20.57 9.07 10.76
C THR A 35 -20.40 9.07 12.28
N ILE A 36 -19.20 9.35 12.76
CA ILE A 36 -18.92 9.41 14.20
C ILE A 36 -19.69 10.58 14.82
N ARG A 37 -19.62 11.77 14.22
CA ARG A 37 -20.32 12.96 14.72
C ARG A 37 -21.83 12.72 14.83
N THR A 38 -22.46 12.16 13.80
CA THR A 38 -23.91 11.90 13.80
C THR A 38 -24.29 10.81 14.80
N THR A 39 -23.47 9.76 14.94
CA THR A 39 -23.72 8.68 15.91
C THR A 39 -23.62 9.19 17.36
N LEU A 40 -22.72 10.13 17.63
CA LEU A 40 -22.60 10.80 18.93
C LEU A 40 -23.65 11.91 19.14
N ASN A 41 -24.62 12.05 18.23
CA ASN A 41 -25.64 13.10 18.25
C ASN A 41 -25.07 14.52 18.36
N MET A 42 -23.91 14.75 17.74
CA MET A 42 -23.20 16.03 17.79
C MET A 42 -23.54 16.89 16.57
N THR A 43 -23.79 18.18 16.75
CA THR A 43 -24.00 19.11 15.62
C THR A 43 -22.66 19.52 15.00
N ARG A 44 -22.70 20.04 13.77
CA ARG A 44 -21.50 20.61 13.13
C ARG A 44 -20.93 21.79 13.91
N ASP A 45 -21.80 22.58 14.55
CA ASP A 45 -21.38 23.70 15.40
C ASP A 45 -20.63 23.21 16.63
N GLN A 46 -21.14 22.16 17.30
CA GLN A 46 -20.47 21.58 18.48
C GLN A 46 -19.10 21.00 18.14
N LEU A 47 -18.97 20.32 17.00
CA LEU A 47 -17.66 19.85 16.52
C LEU A 47 -16.76 21.03 16.11
N GLY A 48 -17.34 22.07 15.51
CA GLY A 48 -16.68 23.32 15.16
C GLY A 48 -16.08 24.00 16.38
N THR A 49 -16.84 24.17 17.46
CA THR A 49 -16.36 24.75 18.72
C THR A 49 -15.19 23.97 19.31
N LYS A 50 -15.20 22.64 19.23
CA LYS A 50 -14.08 21.80 19.71
C LYS A 50 -12.81 21.94 18.87
N LEU A 51 -12.94 22.36 17.62
CA LEU A 51 -11.84 22.52 16.66
C LEU A 51 -11.47 23.97 16.39
N ASP A 52 -12.15 24.93 17.03
CA ASP A 52 -12.07 26.37 16.72
C ASP A 52 -12.34 26.67 15.23
N LEU A 53 -13.39 26.04 14.69
CA LEU A 53 -13.80 26.12 13.28
C LEU A 53 -15.28 26.45 13.16
N THR A 54 -15.65 27.07 12.03
CA THR A 54 -17.04 27.34 11.70
C THR A 54 -17.77 26.09 11.24
N GLN A 55 -19.11 26.10 11.33
CA GLN A 55 -19.98 25.05 10.81
C GLN A 55 -19.66 24.66 9.35
N GLY A 56 -19.46 25.68 8.51
CA GLY A 56 -19.14 25.50 7.08
C GLY A 56 -17.75 24.89 6.87
N ALA A 57 -16.78 25.16 7.75
CA ALA A 57 -15.49 24.51 7.71
C ALA A 57 -15.60 23.01 8.07
N ILE A 58 -16.43 22.66 9.06
CA ILE A 58 -16.72 21.26 9.41
C ILE A 58 -17.42 20.53 8.26
N GLN A 59 -18.40 21.17 7.62
CA GLN A 59 -19.04 20.60 6.43
C GLN A 59 -18.01 20.30 5.32
N LYS A 60 -17.11 21.24 5.02
CA LYS A 60 -16.04 21.03 4.03
C LYS A 60 -15.08 19.91 4.45
N ILE A 61 -14.83 19.73 5.74
CA ILE A 61 -14.00 18.62 6.25
C ILE A 61 -14.68 17.28 5.96
N GLU A 62 -15.98 17.14 6.24
CA GLU A 62 -16.76 15.92 5.95
C GLU A 62 -16.77 15.61 4.44
N GLU A 63 -17.02 16.62 3.61
CA GLU A 63 -17.05 16.47 2.14
C GLU A 63 -15.66 16.10 1.57
N ARG A 64 -14.59 16.73 2.08
CA ARG A 64 -13.22 16.43 1.66
C ARG A 64 -12.75 15.06 2.14
N GLU A 65 -13.21 14.60 3.29
CA GLU A 65 -12.93 13.23 3.74
C GLU A 65 -13.61 12.23 2.81
N ALA A 66 -14.91 12.38 2.55
CA ALA A 66 -15.67 11.50 1.68
C ALA A 66 -15.08 11.42 0.26
N THR A 67 -14.50 12.52 -0.23
CA THR A 67 -13.84 12.59 -1.55
C THR A 67 -12.34 12.25 -1.53
N GLY A 68 -11.75 11.98 -0.36
CA GLY A 68 -10.32 11.68 -0.23
C GLY A 68 -9.37 12.88 -0.41
N GLN A 69 -9.88 14.10 -0.40
CA GLN A 69 -9.11 15.34 -0.57
C GLN A 69 -8.65 15.98 0.75
N ILE A 70 -8.88 15.30 1.88
CA ILE A 70 -8.50 15.78 3.20
C ILE A 70 -7.04 15.43 3.54
N THR A 71 -6.41 16.26 4.38
CA THR A 71 -5.03 15.99 4.85
C THR A 71 -5.06 15.13 6.11
N LEU A 72 -4.02 14.30 6.30
CA LEU A 72 -3.87 13.49 7.51
C LEU A 72 -3.83 14.34 8.78
N ASN A 73 -3.24 15.54 8.72
CA ASN A 73 -3.20 16.45 9.87
C ASN A 73 -4.60 16.92 10.30
N LYS A 74 -5.51 17.13 9.34
CA LYS A 74 -6.90 17.52 9.63
C LYS A 74 -7.65 16.35 10.28
N LEU A 75 -7.48 15.13 9.76
CA LEU A 75 -8.08 13.94 10.38
C LEU A 75 -7.55 13.68 11.80
N LYS A 76 -6.24 13.88 12.04
CA LYS A 76 -5.66 13.84 13.38
C LYS A 76 -6.27 14.89 14.31
N GLY A 77 -6.43 16.12 13.82
CA GLY A 77 -7.07 17.20 14.59
C GLY A 77 -8.52 16.85 14.98
N VAL A 78 -9.31 16.37 14.03
CA VAL A 78 -10.70 15.92 14.29
C VAL A 78 -10.72 14.76 15.28
N GLY A 79 -9.83 13.77 15.12
CA GLY A 79 -9.69 12.67 16.07
C GLY A 79 -9.44 13.19 17.49
N ASN A 80 -8.45 14.06 17.68
CA ASN A 80 -8.14 14.64 18.98
C ASN A 80 -9.33 15.40 19.59
N ALA A 81 -10.06 16.18 18.80
CA ALA A 81 -11.25 16.91 19.26
C ALA A 81 -12.40 15.98 19.70
N LEU A 82 -12.48 14.79 19.11
CA LEU A 82 -13.42 13.73 19.47
C LEU A 82 -12.88 12.76 20.53
N ASN A 83 -11.69 13.03 21.10
CA ASN A 83 -10.97 12.15 22.02
C ASN A 83 -10.70 10.75 21.43
N MET A 84 -10.34 10.73 20.15
CA MET A 84 -10.04 9.53 19.37
C MET A 84 -8.65 9.59 18.76
N LYS A 85 -7.97 8.44 18.68
CA LYS A 85 -6.67 8.34 18.04
C LYS A 85 -6.85 8.03 16.55
N PHE A 86 -6.43 8.96 15.69
CA PHE A 86 -6.34 8.68 14.25
C PHE A 86 -5.14 7.79 13.95
N VAL A 87 -5.41 6.64 13.32
CA VAL A 87 -4.41 5.65 12.88
C VAL A 87 -4.46 5.56 11.36
N TYR A 88 -3.29 5.59 10.70
CA TYR A 88 -3.16 5.42 9.26
C TYR A 88 -2.08 4.37 8.96
N GLY A 89 -2.24 3.66 7.85
CA GLY A 89 -1.31 2.62 7.43
C GLY A 89 -1.53 2.20 5.99
N PHE A 90 -0.57 1.46 5.45
CA PHE A 90 -0.65 0.84 4.14
C PHE A 90 -0.74 -0.68 4.31
N ILE A 91 -1.49 -1.35 3.44
CA ILE A 91 -1.60 -2.81 3.43
C ILE A 91 -1.22 -3.26 2.01
N PRO A 92 -0.33 -4.26 1.86
CA PRO A 92 -0.01 -4.80 0.56
C PRO A 92 -1.26 -5.44 -0.07
N LYS A 93 -1.54 -5.13 -1.34
CA LYS A 93 -2.68 -5.72 -2.07
C LYS A 93 -2.55 -7.25 -2.16
N ASP A 94 -1.33 -7.74 -2.32
CA ASP A 94 -1.01 -9.16 -2.52
C ASP A 94 -0.54 -9.86 -1.23
N GLY A 95 -1.03 -9.39 -0.07
CA GLY A 95 -0.77 -9.99 1.23
C GLY A 95 0.46 -9.43 1.95
N THR A 96 1.67 -9.76 1.47
CA THR A 96 2.93 -9.38 2.12
C THR A 96 3.86 -8.59 1.21
N ILE A 97 4.81 -7.86 1.80
CA ILE A 97 5.89 -7.20 1.09
C ILE A 97 6.80 -8.22 0.39
N GLU A 98 7.02 -9.39 1.01
CA GLU A 98 7.74 -10.48 0.32
C GLU A 98 7.02 -10.93 -0.96
N SER A 99 5.70 -11.09 -0.91
CA SER A 99 4.88 -11.42 -2.09
C SER A 99 4.98 -10.34 -3.18
N LEU A 100 4.91 -9.06 -2.79
CA LEU A 100 5.09 -7.92 -3.69
C LEU A 100 6.46 -7.98 -4.41
N ILE A 101 7.54 -8.27 -3.66
CA ILE A 101 8.89 -8.39 -4.21
C ILE A 101 8.98 -9.58 -5.16
N ASN A 102 8.38 -10.72 -4.82
CA ASN A 102 8.35 -11.91 -5.67
C ASN A 102 7.70 -11.60 -7.02
N LEU A 103 6.51 -10.99 -7.00
CA LEU A 103 5.77 -10.64 -8.21
C LEU A 103 6.56 -9.69 -9.10
N LYS A 104 7.20 -8.68 -8.50
CA LYS A 104 8.04 -7.72 -9.24
C LYS A 104 9.28 -8.37 -9.84
N ALA A 105 9.96 -9.24 -9.09
CA ALA A 105 11.16 -9.91 -9.55
C ALA A 105 10.87 -10.88 -10.69
N GLU A 106 9.78 -11.64 -10.57
CA GLU A 106 9.33 -12.55 -11.64
C GLU A 106 8.96 -11.77 -12.90
N LYS A 107 8.21 -10.66 -12.77
CA LYS A 107 7.84 -9.82 -13.92
C LYS A 107 9.06 -9.23 -14.62
N LEU A 108 10.06 -8.76 -13.86
CA LEU A 108 11.29 -8.22 -14.41
C LEU A 108 12.13 -9.31 -15.09
N ALA A 109 12.31 -10.45 -14.43
CA ALA A 109 13.05 -11.59 -14.98
C ALA A 109 12.40 -12.07 -16.29
N ARG A 110 11.07 -12.19 -16.31
CA ARG A 110 10.31 -12.55 -17.52
C ARG A 110 10.55 -11.56 -18.65
N LYS A 111 10.54 -10.26 -18.37
CA LYS A 111 10.82 -9.22 -19.38
C LYS A 111 12.23 -9.34 -19.97
N ILE A 112 13.23 -9.58 -19.11
CA ILE A 112 14.63 -9.73 -19.54
C ILE A 112 14.79 -11.00 -20.38
N VAL A 113 14.37 -12.15 -19.85
CA VAL A 113 14.57 -13.45 -20.53
C VAL A 113 13.79 -13.52 -21.84
N LEU A 114 12.57 -13.00 -21.91
CA LEU A 114 11.81 -13.00 -23.16
C LEU A 114 12.43 -12.09 -24.22
N ARG A 115 12.96 -10.93 -23.83
CA ARG A 115 13.67 -10.05 -24.77
C ARG A 115 14.93 -10.73 -25.31
N THR A 116 15.71 -11.36 -24.44
CA THR A 116 16.91 -12.11 -24.85
C THR A 116 16.54 -13.28 -25.75
N ASN A 117 15.50 -14.05 -25.42
CA ASN A 117 15.05 -15.17 -26.23
C ASN A 117 14.50 -14.74 -27.61
N GLN A 118 13.86 -13.58 -27.71
CA GLN A 118 13.46 -13.02 -29.01
C GLN A 118 14.67 -12.73 -29.89
N ASN A 119 15.72 -12.13 -29.34
CA ASN A 119 16.97 -11.91 -30.06
C ASN A 119 17.65 -13.24 -30.43
N MET A 120 17.73 -14.20 -29.50
CA MET A 120 18.32 -15.52 -29.76
C MET A 120 17.55 -16.32 -30.82
N LYS A 121 16.22 -16.21 -30.87
CA LYS A 121 15.41 -16.82 -31.95
C LYS A 121 15.71 -16.21 -33.32
N LEU A 122 16.01 -14.91 -33.39
CA LEU A 122 16.45 -14.26 -34.64
C LEU A 122 17.85 -14.72 -35.07
N GLU A 123 18.66 -15.19 -34.13
CA GLU A 123 20.01 -15.73 -34.34
C GLU A 123 20.04 -17.27 -34.50
N ASP A 124 18.88 -17.93 -34.63
CA ASP A 124 18.71 -19.40 -34.71
C ASP A 124 19.21 -20.18 -33.46
N GLN A 125 19.20 -19.53 -32.30
CA GLN A 125 19.64 -20.06 -31.00
C GLN A 125 18.50 -20.16 -29.98
N GLY A 126 17.26 -20.27 -30.44
CA GLY A 126 16.08 -20.34 -29.57
C GLY A 126 16.14 -21.50 -28.56
N ILE A 127 15.82 -21.22 -27.30
CA ILE A 127 15.69 -22.24 -26.25
C ILE A 127 14.23 -22.69 -26.08
N GLY A 128 14.03 -23.96 -25.71
CA GLY A 128 12.70 -24.52 -25.44
C GLY A 128 12.02 -23.89 -24.22
N ASP A 129 10.68 -23.93 -24.19
CA ASP A 129 9.86 -23.22 -23.21
C ASP A 129 10.16 -23.63 -21.75
N GLU A 130 10.44 -24.90 -21.48
CA GLU A 130 10.82 -25.37 -20.14
C GLU A 130 12.13 -24.70 -19.64
N LYS A 131 13.09 -24.52 -20.54
CA LYS A 131 14.38 -23.88 -20.22
C LYS A 131 14.19 -22.39 -20.00
N ILE A 132 13.29 -21.74 -20.74
CA ILE A 132 12.91 -20.33 -20.53
C ILE A 132 12.33 -20.14 -19.12
N THR A 133 11.37 -20.98 -18.71
CA THR A 133 10.75 -20.88 -17.38
C THR A 133 11.78 -21.06 -16.27
N ARG A 134 12.70 -22.03 -16.43
CA ARG A 134 13.78 -22.24 -15.47
C ARG A 134 14.70 -21.03 -15.35
N THR A 135 15.13 -20.45 -16.48
CA THR A 135 15.98 -19.25 -16.49
C THR A 135 15.27 -18.04 -15.88
N ILE A 136 13.97 -17.88 -16.12
CA ILE A 136 13.17 -16.82 -15.45
C ILE A 136 13.22 -16.99 -13.94
N LYS A 137 13.02 -18.21 -13.44
CA LYS A 137 13.03 -18.48 -11.99
C LYS A 137 14.40 -18.22 -11.37
N GLU A 138 15.46 -18.70 -12.00
CA GLU A 138 16.84 -18.49 -11.53
C GLU A 138 17.20 -16.99 -11.50
N LEU A 139 16.86 -16.25 -12.56
CA LEU A 139 17.08 -14.81 -12.63
C LEU A 139 16.22 -14.04 -11.62
N ALA A 140 14.96 -14.43 -11.41
CA ALA A 140 14.09 -13.82 -10.41
C ALA A 140 14.66 -14.01 -8.99
N ASP A 141 15.17 -15.19 -8.67
CA ASP A 141 15.80 -15.47 -7.38
C ASP A 141 17.10 -14.67 -7.18
N GLU A 142 17.89 -14.46 -8.23
CA GLU A 142 19.07 -13.60 -8.19
C GLU A 142 18.67 -12.13 -7.93
N ILE A 143 17.70 -11.61 -8.69
CA ILE A 143 17.17 -10.24 -8.54
C ILE A 143 16.67 -10.01 -7.11
N LYS A 144 15.97 -10.98 -6.53
CA LYS A 144 15.49 -10.94 -5.15
C LYS A 144 16.63 -10.92 -4.13
N ARG A 145 17.64 -11.77 -4.30
CA ARG A 145 18.79 -11.84 -3.38
C ARG A 145 19.54 -10.53 -3.35
N GLU A 146 19.75 -9.93 -4.51
CA GLU A 146 20.51 -8.68 -4.60
C GLU A 146 19.65 -7.45 -4.25
N MET A 147 18.32 -7.55 -4.34
CA MET A 147 17.40 -6.41 -4.20
C MET A 147 17.88 -5.24 -5.07
N ARG A 148 18.12 -5.51 -6.36
CA ARG A 148 18.58 -4.51 -7.33
C ARG A 148 17.56 -3.37 -7.40
N LYS A 149 18.03 -2.13 -7.54
CA LYS A 149 17.15 -0.94 -7.68
C LYS A 149 16.21 -1.08 -8.88
N SER A 150 16.70 -1.71 -9.95
CA SER A 150 15.96 -2.02 -11.18
C SER A 150 14.69 -2.85 -10.97
N LEU A 151 14.49 -3.45 -9.79
CA LEU A 151 13.25 -4.13 -9.41
C LEU A 151 12.03 -3.17 -9.43
N TRP A 152 12.27 -1.89 -9.22
CA TRP A 152 11.23 -0.87 -9.06
C TRP A 152 11.05 0.02 -10.30
N ASP A 153 11.86 -0.18 -11.34
CA ASP A 153 11.77 0.50 -12.65
C ASP A 153 10.83 -0.25 -13.61
#